data_AF-A0A5J5DI22-F1
#
_entry.id   AF-A0A5J5DI22-F1
#
_cell.length_a   1.000
_cell.length_b   1.000
_cell.length_c   1.000
_cell.angle_alpha   90.00
_cell.angle_beta   90.00
_cell.angle_gamma   90.00
#
_symmetry.space_group_name_H-M   'P 1'
#
loop_
_entity.id
_entity.type
_entity.pdbx_description
1 polymer ?
#
loop_
_entity_poly.entity_id
_entity_poly.type
_entity_poly.pdbx_seq_one_letter_code
_entity_poly.pdbx_strand_id
1 'polypeptide(L)'
;MLSHLCAATPALYILWITMAKIAGQEDREKTTALKDLLSRIDLDELMKKDEPPFTFPKTLEEFEYAFNEYGQLRHIKTGEHFVFNAREDLHRWNQKRYEALGEVTSSCVFSKALF
;
A
#
# COMPACT_ATOMS: atom_id res chain seq x y z
N MET A 1 22.39 -64.41 34.18
CA MET A 1 21.18 -63.69 34.64
C MET A 1 21.43 -62.19 34.52
N LEU A 2 21.32 -61.63 33.30
CA LEU A 2 21.50 -60.18 33.10
C LEU A 2 20.58 -59.73 31.94
N SER A 3 19.28 -59.89 32.16
CA SER A 3 18.25 -59.69 31.14
C SER A 3 17.28 -58.59 31.55
N HIS A 4 17.77 -57.37 31.86
CA HIS A 4 16.87 -56.24 32.17
C HIS A 4 17.32 -54.84 31.73
N LEU A 5 18.43 -54.65 31.00
CA LEU A 5 18.94 -53.30 30.73
C LEU A 5 18.64 -52.70 29.34
N CYS A 6 17.92 -53.39 28.45
CA CYS A 6 17.90 -53.00 27.03
C CYS A 6 16.51 -52.64 26.44
N ALA A 7 15.62 -52.03 27.23
CA ALA A 7 14.31 -51.58 26.72
C ALA A 7 14.00 -50.09 26.95
N ALA A 8 14.71 -49.41 27.87
CA ALA A 8 14.42 -48.03 28.24
C ALA A 8 14.91 -46.99 27.21
N THR A 9 15.95 -47.32 26.43
CA THR A 9 16.55 -46.40 25.46
C THR A 9 15.67 -46.10 24.23
N PRO A 10 15.03 -47.08 23.55
CA PRO A 10 14.17 -46.78 22.41
C PRO A 10 12.85 -46.09 22.82
N ALA A 11 12.29 -46.43 23.99
CA ALA A 11 11.05 -45.81 24.47
C ALA A 11 11.22 -44.31 24.79
N LEU A 12 12.34 -43.93 25.42
CA LEU A 12 12.68 -42.52 25.67
C LEU A 12 12.94 -41.75 24.37
N TYR A 13 13.56 -42.38 23.38
CA TYR A 13 13.82 -41.77 22.09
C TYR A 13 12.53 -41.51 21.28
N ILE A 14 11.59 -42.46 21.29
CA ILE A 14 10.26 -42.28 20.67
C ILE A 14 9.49 -41.16 21.37
N LEU A 15 9.53 -41.09 22.70
CA LEU A 15 8.89 -40.02 23.47
C LEU A 15 9.48 -38.64 23.14
N TRP A 16 10.81 -38.54 22.97
CA TRP A 16 11.44 -37.28 22.62
C TRP A 16 11.03 -36.80 21.21
N ILE A 17 10.93 -37.72 20.25
CA ILE A 17 10.44 -37.42 18.89
C ILE A 17 8.97 -36.98 18.92
N THR A 18 8.11 -37.64 19.70
CA THR A 18 6.69 -37.22 19.80
C THR A 18 6.54 -35.86 20.47
N MET A 19 7.30 -35.57 21.53
CA MET A 19 7.29 -34.25 22.17
C MET A 19 7.82 -33.15 21.24
N ALA A 20 8.88 -33.42 20.47
CA ALA A 20 9.40 -32.48 19.47
C ALA A 20 8.40 -32.24 18.32
N LYS A 21 7.68 -33.30 17.89
CA LYS A 21 6.66 -33.20 16.85
C LYS A 21 5.43 -32.42 17.33
N ILE A 22 4.95 -32.65 18.56
CA ILE A 22 3.81 -31.93 19.15
C ILE A 22 4.14 -30.44 19.32
N ALA A 23 5.33 -30.11 19.84
CA ALA A 23 5.75 -28.72 19.98
C ALA A 23 5.80 -27.97 18.63
N GLY A 24 6.34 -28.60 17.59
CA GLY A 24 6.36 -28.01 16.24
C GLY A 24 4.99 -27.99 15.54
N GLN A 25 4.06 -28.87 15.93
CA GLN A 25 2.73 -28.95 15.32
C GLN A 25 1.81 -27.84 15.84
N GLU A 26 1.88 -27.52 17.13
CA GLU A 26 1.11 -26.42 17.72
C GLU A 26 1.48 -25.06 17.07
N ASP A 27 2.76 -24.79 16.87
CA ASP A 27 3.24 -23.57 16.20
C ASP A 27 2.83 -23.55 14.72
N ARG A 28 2.86 -24.70 14.05
CA ARG A 28 2.44 -24.84 12.65
C ARG A 28 0.93 -24.66 12.47
N GLU A 29 0.13 -25.17 13.40
CA GLU A 29 -1.32 -25.02 13.43
C GLU A 29 -1.71 -23.57 13.71
N LYS A 30 -1.08 -22.90 14.69
CA LYS A 30 -1.29 -21.47 14.98
C LYS A 30 -0.92 -20.59 13.79
N THR A 31 0.21 -20.86 13.13
CA THR A 31 0.62 -20.09 11.94
C THR A 31 -0.26 -20.36 10.72
N THR A 32 -0.80 -21.57 10.58
CA THR A 32 -1.74 -21.93 9.51
C THR A 32 -3.11 -21.27 9.74
N ALA A 33 -3.62 -21.28 10.97
CA ALA A 33 -4.85 -20.58 11.34
C ALA A 33 -4.70 -19.06 11.15
N LEU A 34 -3.57 -18.48 11.53
CA LEU A 34 -3.29 -17.07 11.30
C LEU A 34 -3.24 -16.73 9.80
N LYS A 35 -2.57 -17.56 8.98
CA LYS A 35 -2.54 -17.40 7.52
C LYS A 35 -3.92 -17.54 6.88
N ASP A 36 -4.74 -18.48 7.35
CA ASP A 36 -6.12 -18.67 6.89
C ASP A 36 -6.98 -17.44 7.21
N LEU A 37 -6.88 -16.91 8.44
CA LEU A 37 -7.56 -15.67 8.82
C LEU A 37 -7.09 -14.46 8.01
N LEU A 38 -5.78 -14.30 7.80
CA LEU A 38 -5.22 -13.24 6.95
C LEU A 38 -5.65 -13.38 5.49
N SER A 39 -5.77 -14.60 4.97
CA SER A 39 -6.24 -14.84 3.59
C SER A 39 -7.73 -14.53 3.39
N ARG A 40 -8.52 -14.52 4.48
CA ARG A 40 -9.94 -14.12 4.45
C ARG A 40 -10.13 -12.61 4.53
N ILE A 41 -9.12 -11.87 4.94
CA ILE A 41 -9.12 -10.42 4.88
C ILE A 41 -8.76 -10.04 3.44
N ASP A 42 -9.73 -9.53 2.70
CA ASP A 42 -9.47 -9.02 1.36
C ASP A 42 -8.70 -7.69 1.49
N LEU A 43 -7.37 -7.78 1.38
CA LEU A 43 -6.47 -6.64 1.45
C LEU A 43 -6.81 -5.60 0.36
N ASP A 44 -7.32 -6.05 -0.79
CA ASP A 44 -7.77 -5.15 -1.85
C ASP A 44 -9.05 -4.40 -1.46
N GLU A 45 -9.95 -5.01 -0.67
CA GLU A 45 -11.15 -4.36 -0.16
C GLU A 45 -10.81 -3.29 0.90
N LEU A 46 -9.77 -3.52 1.71
CA LEU A 46 -9.24 -2.51 2.64
C LEU A 46 -8.54 -1.37 1.91
N MET A 47 -7.71 -1.67 0.90
CA MET A 47 -7.02 -0.64 0.11
C MET A 47 -7.97 0.19 -0.77
N LYS A 48 -9.09 -0.37 -1.22
CA LYS A 48 -10.10 0.36 -2.01
C LYS A 48 -10.88 1.39 -1.22
N LYS A 49 -10.97 1.25 0.12
CA LYS A 49 -11.76 2.15 0.96
C LYS A 49 -11.11 3.53 1.19
N ASP A 50 -9.78 3.60 1.09
CA ASP A 50 -9.00 4.82 1.32
C ASP A 50 -8.51 5.47 0.02
N GLU A 51 -8.83 4.90 -1.16
CA GLU A 51 -8.49 5.54 -2.43
C GLU A 51 -9.32 6.83 -2.59
N PRO A 52 -8.67 8.00 -2.73
CA PRO A 52 -9.37 9.26 -2.94
C PRO A 52 -10.19 9.20 -4.24
N PRO A 53 -11.38 9.84 -4.25
CA PRO A 53 -12.20 9.88 -5.45
C PRO A 53 -11.43 10.53 -6.62
N PHE A 54 -11.66 10.03 -7.83
CA PHE A 54 -11.15 10.61 -9.08
C PHE A 54 -11.93 11.88 -9.49
N THR A 55 -12.36 12.66 -8.51
CA THR A 55 -13.02 13.94 -8.72
C THR A 55 -11.95 15.01 -8.58
N PHE A 56 -11.49 15.52 -9.71
CA PHE A 56 -10.48 16.57 -9.75
C PHE A 56 -11.14 17.93 -9.99
N PRO A 57 -10.53 19.01 -9.47
CA PRO A 57 -10.96 20.37 -9.76
C PRO A 57 -10.99 20.69 -11.25
N LYS A 58 -11.75 21.73 -11.64
CA LYS A 58 -11.90 22.15 -13.04
C LYS A 58 -11.18 23.46 -13.37
N THR A 59 -10.68 24.18 -12.37
CA THR A 59 -9.92 25.41 -12.57
C THR A 59 -8.57 25.36 -11.87
N LEU A 60 -7.62 26.16 -12.37
CA LEU A 60 -6.27 26.21 -11.81
C LEU A 60 -6.30 26.72 -10.36
N GLU A 61 -7.17 27.69 -10.06
CA GLU A 61 -7.34 28.20 -8.70
C GLU A 61 -7.86 27.15 -7.73
N GLU A 62 -8.79 26.29 -8.15
CA GLU A 62 -9.29 25.19 -7.32
C GLU A 62 -8.24 24.09 -7.11
N PHE A 63 -7.30 23.95 -8.04
CA PHE A 63 -6.09 23.14 -7.84
C PHE A 63 -5.10 23.78 -6.86
N GLU A 64 -5.36 25.00 -6.39
CA GLU A 64 -4.47 25.85 -5.61
C GLU A 64 -3.20 26.25 -6.36
N TYR A 65 -3.24 26.31 -7.70
CA TYR A 65 -2.12 26.76 -8.52
C TYR A 65 -2.46 28.01 -9.34
N ALA A 66 -1.44 28.81 -9.62
CA ALA A 66 -1.51 29.92 -10.56
C ALA A 66 -0.19 30.05 -11.30
N PHE A 67 -0.23 30.70 -12.46
CA PHE A 67 0.97 31.13 -13.15
C PHE A 67 1.50 32.41 -12.49
N ASN A 68 2.79 32.42 -12.12
CA ASN A 68 3.45 33.65 -11.69
C ASN A 68 3.77 34.56 -12.90
N GLU A 69 4.33 35.75 -12.64
CA GLU A 69 4.72 36.73 -13.66
C GLU A 69 5.74 36.17 -14.68
N TYR A 70 6.48 35.13 -14.29
CA TYR A 70 7.46 34.45 -15.13
C TYR A 70 6.86 33.27 -15.93
N GLY A 71 5.53 33.05 -15.87
CA GLY A 71 4.85 31.95 -16.55
C GLY A 71 5.08 30.57 -15.93
N GLN A 72 5.55 30.49 -14.68
CA GLN A 72 5.76 29.24 -13.95
C GLN A 72 4.52 28.87 -13.13
N LEU A 73 4.10 27.61 -13.20
CA LEU A 73 3.01 27.08 -12.39
C LEU A 73 3.46 26.91 -10.93
N ARG A 74 2.83 27.64 -10.02
CA ARG A 74 3.17 27.67 -8.59
C ARG A 74 1.94 27.57 -7.72
N HIS A 75 2.12 26.96 -6.55
CA HIS A 75 1.06 26.90 -5.55
C HIS A 75 0.72 28.30 -5.05
N ILE A 76 -0.57 28.66 -4.97
CA ILE A 76 -1.04 30.01 -4.62
C ILE A 76 -0.64 30.38 -3.18
N LYS A 77 -0.80 29.44 -2.25
CA LYS A 77 -0.49 29.68 -0.82
C LYS A 77 0.99 29.58 -0.48
N THR A 78 1.70 28.53 -0.93
CA THR A 78 3.09 28.26 -0.53
C THR A 78 4.11 28.81 -1.52
N GLY A 79 3.73 29.11 -2.76
CA GLY A 79 4.65 29.51 -3.83
C GLY A 79 5.53 28.37 -4.37
N GLU A 80 5.36 27.16 -3.84
CA GLU A 80 6.13 25.99 -4.23
C GLU A 80 5.89 25.61 -5.69
N HIS A 81 6.91 24.98 -6.27
CA HIS A 81 6.81 24.43 -7.61
C HIS A 81 5.80 23.29 -7.65
N PHE A 82 5.27 23.05 -8.84
CA PHE A 82 4.35 21.95 -9.06
C PHE A 82 4.99 20.61 -8.71
N VAL A 83 4.35 19.88 -7.79
CA VAL A 83 4.77 18.54 -7.38
C VAL A 83 4.03 17.49 -8.21
N PHE A 84 4.85 16.66 -8.81
CA PHE A 84 4.41 15.51 -9.57
C PHE A 84 3.76 14.46 -8.64
N ASN A 85 4.55 13.89 -7.74
CA ASN A 85 4.09 12.84 -6.84
C ASN A 85 3.35 13.41 -5.62
N ALA A 86 2.11 13.87 -5.79
CA ALA A 86 1.34 14.47 -4.70
C ALA A 86 0.98 13.47 -3.59
N ARG A 87 0.88 12.18 -3.92
CA ARG A 87 0.69 11.08 -2.96
C ARG A 87 1.62 9.93 -3.29
N GLU A 88 2.53 9.58 -2.39
CA GLU A 88 3.65 8.69 -2.71
C GLU A 88 3.23 7.31 -3.25
N ASP A 89 2.19 6.73 -2.64
CA ASP A 89 1.75 5.36 -2.93
C ASP A 89 0.65 5.26 -4.00
N LEU A 90 0.14 6.39 -4.49
CA LEU A 90 -1.04 6.42 -5.35
C LEU A 90 -0.70 6.87 -6.77
N HIS A 91 0.11 6.09 -7.46
CA HIS A 91 0.54 6.37 -8.84
C HIS A 91 -0.64 6.54 -9.81
N ARG A 92 -1.68 5.71 -9.71
CA ARG A 92 -2.88 5.80 -10.55
C ARG A 92 -3.65 7.10 -10.31
N TRP A 93 -3.74 7.54 -9.06
CA TRP A 93 -4.38 8.80 -8.71
C TRP A 93 -3.57 10.01 -9.15
N ASN A 94 -2.25 9.97 -8.93
CA ASN A 94 -1.37 11.04 -9.41
C ASN A 94 -1.47 11.15 -10.93
N GLN A 95 -1.45 10.03 -11.67
CA GLN A 95 -1.66 10.03 -13.12
C GLN A 95 -2.93 10.80 -13.51
N LYS A 96 -4.07 10.44 -12.92
CA LYS A 96 -5.35 11.10 -13.21
C LYS A 96 -5.38 12.58 -12.81
N ARG A 97 -4.70 12.95 -11.73
CA ARG A 97 -4.52 14.35 -11.33
C ARG A 97 -3.79 15.15 -12.40
N TYR A 98 -2.74 14.61 -13.02
CA TYR A 98 -2.04 15.30 -14.10
C TYR A 98 -2.87 15.45 -15.36
N GLU A 99 -3.62 14.42 -15.73
CA GLU A 99 -4.51 14.48 -16.89
C GLU A 99 -5.49 15.65 -16.72
N ALA A 100 -6.15 15.74 -15.57
CA ALA A 100 -7.06 16.83 -15.25
C ALA A 100 -6.35 18.20 -15.23
N LEU A 101 -5.18 18.30 -14.58
CA LEU A 101 -4.43 19.55 -14.53
C LEU A 101 -3.96 20.01 -15.93
N GLY A 102 -3.54 19.07 -16.78
CA GLY A 102 -3.12 19.33 -18.15
C GLY A 102 -4.26 19.86 -19.02
N GLU A 103 -5.47 19.32 -18.88
CA GLU A 103 -6.68 19.78 -19.56
C GLU A 103 -7.02 21.23 -19.18
N VAL A 104 -7.01 21.52 -17.87
CA VAL A 104 -7.29 22.87 -17.34
C VAL A 104 -6.21 23.85 -17.77
N THR A 105 -4.94 23.45 -17.70
CA THR A 105 -3.80 24.28 -18.09
C THR A 105 -3.82 24.60 -19.58
N SER A 106 -4.08 23.60 -20.43
CA SER A 106 -4.17 23.79 -21.88
C SER A 106 -5.27 24.77 -22.25
N SER A 107 -6.42 24.66 -21.59
CA SER A 107 -7.55 25.60 -21.77
C SER A 107 -7.18 27.03 -21.33
N CYS A 108 -6.48 27.18 -20.20
CA CYS A 108 -6.03 28.49 -19.70
C CYS A 108 -5.00 29.14 -20.62
N VAL A 109 -4.01 28.38 -21.11
CA VAL A 109 -2.97 28.88 -22.02
C VAL A 109 -3.57 29.27 -23.37
N PHE A 110 -4.46 28.45 -23.93
CA PHE A 110 -5.15 28.77 -25.18
C PHE A 110 -5.98 30.05 -25.05
N SER A 111 -6.71 30.20 -23.95
CA SER A 111 -7.47 31.42 -23.68
C SER A 111 -6.59 32.66 -23.51
N LYS A 112 -5.38 32.53 -22.91
CA LYS A 112 -4.44 33.65 -22.76
C LYS A 112 -3.68 34.00 -24.03
N ALA A 113 -3.46 33.04 -24.94
CA ALA A 113 -2.76 33.26 -26.20
C ALA A 113 -3.63 33.94 -27.28
N LEU A 114 -4.94 34.02 -27.06
CA LEU A 114 -5.91 34.64 -27.97
C LEU A 114 -6.21 36.13 -27.66
N PHE A 115 -5.53 36.72 -26.67
CA PHE A 115 -5.60 38.15 -26.33
C PHE A 115 -4.20 38.76 -26.38
#